data_AF-A0A1I3NL17-F1
#
_entry.id   AF-A0A1I3NL17-F1
#
_cell.length_a   1.000
_cell.length_b   1.000
_cell.length_c   1.000
_cell.angle_alpha   90.00
_cell.angle_beta   90.00
_cell.angle_gamma   90.00
#
_symmetry.space_group_name_H-M   'P 1'
#
loop_
_entity.id
_entity.type
_entity.pdbx_description
1 polymer ?
#
loop_
_entity_poly.entity_id
_entity_poly.type
_entity_poly.pdbx_seq_one_letter_code
_entity_poly.pdbx_strand_id
1 'polypeptide(L)' 'MKLFGRKKASEPAVQFDPETQYAVIRSSICTGEKVAGFKNKTDGHFTEVMLIRSSADEKEFKETYGVESLKVEY' A
#
# COMPACT_ATOMS: atom_id res chain seq x y z
N MET A 1 -27.55 22.30 -10.15
CA MET A 1 -26.87 23.13 -9.12
C MET A 1 -25.57 22.44 -8.69
N LYS A 2 -24.49 23.21 -8.63
CA LYS A 2 -23.20 23.00 -7.92
C LYS A 2 -22.37 21.71 -8.16
N LEU A 3 -21.22 21.94 -8.81
CA LEU A 3 -19.96 21.20 -8.76
C LEU A 3 -19.67 20.68 -7.34
N PHE A 4 -19.57 19.37 -7.18
CA PHE A 4 -18.90 18.76 -6.02
C PHE A 4 -17.49 18.39 -6.45
N GLY A 5 -16.53 19.13 -5.89
CA GLY A 5 -15.13 19.16 -6.32
C GLY A 5 -14.49 17.77 -6.37
N ARG A 6 -13.78 17.52 -7.47
CA ARG A 6 -12.69 16.53 -7.51
C ARG A 6 -11.80 16.81 -6.31
N LYS A 7 -11.92 15.97 -5.30
CA LYS A 7 -10.99 15.93 -4.17
C LYS A 7 -9.66 15.62 -4.84
N LYS A 8 -8.73 16.58 -4.84
CA LYS A 8 -7.36 16.32 -5.28
C LYS A 8 -6.93 15.11 -4.47
N ALA A 9 -6.78 13.95 -5.12
CA ALA A 9 -6.02 12.87 -4.54
C ALA A 9 -4.64 13.50 -4.35
N SER A 10 -4.38 13.95 -3.12
CA SER A 10 -3.03 14.29 -2.68
C SER A 10 -2.18 13.10 -3.07
N GLU A 11 -1.20 13.33 -3.94
CA GLU A 11 -0.27 12.28 -4.34
C GLU A 11 0.18 11.54 -3.08
N PRO A 12 0.14 10.20 -3.08
CA PRO A 12 0.56 9.45 -1.91
C PRO A 12 1.99 9.86 -1.55
N ALA A 13 2.25 10.05 -0.26
CA ALA A 13 3.56 10.50 0.22
C ALA A 13 4.70 9.54 -0.20
N VAL A 14 4.36 8.28 -0.45
CA VAL A 14 5.25 7.27 -1.02
C VAL A 14 4.88 7.04 -2.47
N GLN A 15 5.84 7.22 -3.38
CA GLN A 15 5.68 6.86 -4.79
C GLN A 15 5.83 5.36 -4.98
N PHE A 16 5.00 4.79 -5.84
CA PHE A 16 5.05 3.38 -6.21
C PHE A 16 5.50 3.25 -7.66
N ASP A 17 6.59 2.53 -7.87
CA ASP A 17 7.05 2.15 -9.21
C ASP A 17 6.84 0.64 -9.43
N PRO A 18 5.84 0.22 -10.23
CA PRO A 18 5.57 -1.19 -10.48
C PRO A 18 6.67 -1.90 -11.29
N GLU A 19 7.58 -1.18 -11.95
CA GLU A 19 8.71 -1.78 -12.67
C GLU A 19 9.75 -2.30 -11.67
N THR A 20 10.12 -1.48 -10.70
CA THR A 20 11.17 -1.80 -9.70
C THR A 20 10.63 -2.35 -8.38
N GLN A 21 9.36 -2.14 -8.06
CA GLN A 21 8.76 -2.51 -6.79
C GLN A 21 7.52 -3.40 -6.98
N TYR A 22 7.14 -4.10 -5.92
CA TYR A 22 5.86 -4.81 -5.81
C TYR A 22 5.22 -4.53 -4.46
N ALA A 23 3.90 -4.53 -4.44
CA ALA A 23 3.13 -4.32 -3.24
C ALA A 23 3.09 -5.58 -2.38
N VAL A 24 3.39 -5.42 -1.09
CA VAL A 24 3.49 -6.52 -0.13
C VAL A 24 2.92 -6.09 1.23
N ILE A 25 2.26 -7.02 1.90
CA ILE A 25 1.87 -6.93 3.30
C ILE A 25 2.89 -7.69 4.12
N ARG A 26 3.58 -7.01 5.02
CA ARG A 26 4.43 -7.63 6.03
C ARG A 26 3.60 -7.86 7.30
N SER A 27 3.41 -9.12 7.68
CA SER A 27 2.67 -9.50 8.88
C SER A 27 3.64 -9.94 9.98
N SER A 28 3.68 -9.21 11.08
CA SER A 28 4.50 -9.59 12.24
C SER A 28 3.93 -10.84 12.91
N ILE A 29 4.71 -11.91 12.98
CA ILE A 29 4.32 -13.14 13.68
C ILE A 29 4.21 -12.95 15.21
N CYS A 30 4.92 -11.95 15.75
CA CYS A 30 4.98 -11.71 17.19
C CYS A 30 3.81 -10.84 17.69
N THR A 31 3.41 -9.84 16.90
CA THR A 31 2.39 -8.85 17.29
C THR A 31 1.09 -8.97 16.50
N GLY A 32 1.08 -9.69 15.38
CA GLY A 32 -0.07 -9.78 14.47
C GLY A 32 -0.31 -8.52 13.64
N GLU A 33 0.56 -7.51 13.75
CA GLU A 33 0.46 -6.26 13.00
C GLU A 33 0.78 -6.50 11.52
N LYS A 34 -0.08 -5.97 10.64
CA LYS A 34 0.11 -6.04 9.19
C LYS A 34 0.43 -4.66 8.67
N VAL A 35 1.52 -4.53 7.92
CA VAL A 35 1.93 -3.28 7.28
C VAL A 35 1.95 -3.51 5.77
N ALA A 36 1.12 -2.76 5.04
CA ALA A 36 1.21 -2.67 3.60
C ALA A 36 2.33 -1.71 3.22
N GLY A 37 3.11 -2.12 2.22
CA GLY A 37 4.23 -1.36 1.73
C GLY A 37 4.70 -1.86 0.38
N PHE A 38 5.83 -1.31 -0.06
CA PHE A 38 6.46 -1.70 -1.30
C PHE A 38 7.78 -2.37 -1.01
N LYS A 39 8.05 -3.46 -1.71
CA LYS A 39 9.36 -4.11 -1.67
C LYS A 39 10.03 -3.98 -3.02
N ASN A 40 11.25 -3.48 -2.98
CA ASN A 40 12.07 -3.33 -4.17
C ASN A 40 12.57 -4.72 -4.62
N LYS A 41 12.43 -4.99 -5.92
CA LYS A 41 12.78 -6.27 -6.55
C LYS A 41 14.29 -6.49 -6.62
N THR A 42 15.08 -5.42 -6.63
CA THR A 42 16.53 -5.44 -6.81
C THR A 42 17.28 -5.61 -5.50
N ASP A 43 16.99 -4.79 -4.48
CA ASP A 43 17.70 -4.78 -3.19
C ASP A 43 16.92 -5.45 -2.05
N GLY A 44 15.63 -5.76 -2.25
CA GLY A 44 14.76 -6.32 -1.22
C GLY A 44 14.33 -5.32 -0.14
N HIS A 45 14.64 -4.03 -0.30
CA HIS A 45 14.27 -2.97 0.64
C HIS A 45 12.74 -2.86 0.73
N PHE A 46 12.23 -2.80 1.95
CA PHE A 46 10.80 -2.66 2.21
C PHE A 46 10.49 -1.27 2.74
N THR A 47 9.66 -0.55 2.00
CA THR A 47 9.15 0.76 2.37
C THR A 47 7.78 0.58 3.01
N GLU A 48 7.68 0.93 4.29
CA GLU A 48 6.42 0.96 5.03
C GLU A 48 5.55 2.13 4.57
N VAL A 49 4.28 1.85 4.26
CA VAL A 49 3.37 2.85 3.71
C VAL A 49 2.12 3.02 4.57
N MET A 50 1.48 1.90 4.93
CA MET A 50 0.20 1.93 5.63
C MET A 50 0.07 0.74 6.59
N LEU A 51 -0.41 1.00 7.80
CA LEU A 51 -0.79 -0.05 8.74
C LEU A 51 -2.17 -0.60 8.37
N ILE A 52 -2.28 -1.90 8.18
CA ILE A 52 -3.52 -2.60 7.82
C ILE A 52 -4.11 -3.24 9.08
N ARG A 53 -5.25 -2.71 9.53
CA ARG A 53 -5.99 -3.24 10.68
C ARG A 53 -7.29 -3.93 10.26
N SER A 54 -7.78 -3.62 9.07
CA SER A 54 -9.04 -4.10 8.53
C SER A 54 -8.97 -4.30 7.02
N SER A 55 -9.95 -5.04 6.47
CA SER A 55 -10.09 -5.20 5.01
C SER A 55 -10.37 -3.89 4.29
N ALA A 56 -10.89 -2.88 4.99
CA ALA A 56 -11.11 -1.54 4.44
C ALA A 56 -9.78 -0.82 4.17
N ASP A 57 -8.82 -0.93 5.09
CA ASP A 57 -7.48 -0.35 4.92
C ASP A 57 -6.76 -1.02 3.73
N GLU A 58 -6.92 -2.34 3.60
CA GLU A 58 -6.32 -3.07 2.48
C GLU A 58 -6.93 -2.64 1.12
N LYS A 59 -8.25 -2.42 1.09
CA LYS A 59 -8.95 -1.89 -0.09
C LYS A 59 -8.50 -0.46 -0.41
N GLU A 60 -8.36 0.39 0.60
CA GLU A 60 -7.87 1.75 0.43
C GLU A 60 -6.45 1.78 -0.16
N PHE A 61 -5.55 0.93 0.33
CA PHE A 61 -4.21 0.80 -0.22
C PHE A 61 -4.23 0.38 -1.69
N LYS A 62 -5.05 -0.63 -2.03
CA LYS A 62 -5.25 -1.11 -3.41
C LYS A 62 -5.77 -0.02 -4.33
N GLU A 63 -6.79 0.72 -3.91
CA GLU A 63 -7.39 1.81 -4.68
C GLU A 63 -6.43 3.01 -4.83
N THR A 64 -5.66 3.31 -3.79
CA THR A 64 -4.70 4.43 -3.78
C THR A 64 -3.56 4.22 -4.77
N TYR A 65 -3.05 2.99 -4.83
CA TYR A 65 -1.89 2.63 -5.65
C TYR A 65 -2.22 1.89 -6.93
N GLY A 66 -3.50 1.62 -7.20
CA GLY A 66 -3.94 0.88 -8.38
C GLY A 66 -3.43 -0.56 -8.43
N VAL A 67 -3.24 -1.20 -7.26
CA VAL A 67 -2.73 -2.57 -7.17
C VAL A 67 -3.87 -3.57 -6.96
N GLU A 68 -3.93 -4.61 -7.78
CA GLU A 68 -5.00 -5.62 -7.69
C GLU A 68 -4.73 -6.68 -6.61
N SER A 69 -3.45 -7.05 -6.46
CA SER A 69 -3.03 -8.11 -5.55
C SER A 69 -1.89 -7.64 -4.65
N LEU A 70 -1.94 -8.10 -3.40
CA LEU A 70 -0.90 -7.86 -2.40
C LEU A 70 -0.33 -9.21 -2.00
N LYS A 71 0.98 -9.36 -2.10
CA LYS A 71 1.66 -10.54 -1.56
C LYS A 71 1.71 -10.41 -0.04
N VAL A 72 1.39 -11.45 0.71
CA VAL A 72 1.59 -11.45 2.17
C VAL A 72 2.90 -12.18 2.48
N GLU A 73 3.77 -11.54 3.25
CA GLU A 73 5.01 -12.10 3.78
C GLU A 73 4.99 -12.04 5.32
N TYR A 74 5.61 -13.02 5.97
CA TYR A 74 5.63 -13.20 7.43
C TYR A 74 7.06 -13.15 7.97
#